data_AF-A0A967RCR4-F1
#
_entry.id   AF-A0A967RCR4-F1
#
_cell.length_a   1.000
_cell.length_b   1.000
_cell.length_c   1.000
_cell.angle_alpha   90.00
_cell.angle_beta   90.00
_cell.angle_gamma   90.00
#
_symmetry.space_group_name_H-M   'P 1'
#
loop_
_entity.id
_entity.type
_entity.pdbx_description
1 polymer ?
#
loop_
_entity_poly.entity_id
_entity_poly.type
_entity_poly.pdbx_seq_one_letter_code
_entity_poly.pdbx_strand_id
1 'polypeptide(L)'
;MKFDQPITRRESIRKLLKWSGCITLAGAARWPLFELPAAKATVADQKFIIEGVGQTDNFSVKDLTQKVFEAAGGIGQFVSKGDVVVIKPNISWARPAKMAATTNPEVLQAVIELCQEAGAKKVRIADNTIDDAKFCFSVSGAADVSKTTGAELIDPDSSLMREMNLQGDRLEAWPVYLPLVEADKVINLPVAKDHILSSLTLGMKNWFGAIGG
;
A
#
# COMPACT_ATOMS: atom_id res chain seq x y z
N MET A 1 21.57 15.33 26.66
CA MET A 1 21.77 13.99 27.24
C MET A 1 22.53 13.19 26.19
N LYS A 2 23.74 12.69 26.48
CA LYS A 2 24.55 11.97 25.48
C LYS A 2 23.91 10.59 25.22
N PHE A 3 23.57 10.28 23.97
CA PHE A 3 22.81 9.07 23.59
C PHE A 3 23.69 7.92 23.08
N ASP A 4 25.01 8.07 23.10
CA ASP A 4 25.93 7.15 22.41
C ASP A 4 26.36 5.91 23.21
N GLN A 5 25.56 5.47 24.19
CA GLN A 5 25.83 4.21 24.91
C GLN A 5 24.58 3.31 24.92
N PRO A 6 24.70 2.03 24.53
CA PRO A 6 23.57 1.11 24.53
C PRO A 6 23.08 0.88 25.97
N ILE A 7 21.82 1.22 26.22
CA ILE A 7 21.18 1.08 27.53
C ILE A 7 20.93 -0.40 27.79
N THR A 8 21.43 -0.89 28.93
CA THR A 8 21.21 -2.29 29.31
C THR A 8 19.76 -2.52 29.76
N ARG A 9 19.24 -3.74 29.59
CA ARG A 9 17.86 -4.11 30.01
C ARG A 9 17.55 -3.71 31.46
N ARG A 10 18.54 -3.81 32.35
CA ARG A 10 18.43 -3.44 33.76
C ARG A 10 18.25 -1.92 33.97
N GLU A 11 18.90 -1.11 33.15
CA GLU A 11 18.79 0.35 33.20
C GLU A 11 17.46 0.84 32.63
N SER A 12 16.93 0.20 31.59
CA SER A 12 15.60 0.50 31.05
C SER A 12 14.51 0.30 32.10
N ILE A 13 14.56 -0.82 32.84
CA ILE A 13 13.60 -1.11 33.92
C ILE A 13 13.71 -0.09 35.06
N ARG A 14 14.94 0.31 35.43
CA ARG A 14 15.17 1.34 36.46
C ARG A 14 14.66 2.72 36.05
N LYS A 15 14.79 3.08 34.77
CA LYS A 15 14.28 4.35 34.23
C LYS A 15 12.75 4.37 34.19
N LEU A 16 12.11 3.27 33.77
CA LEU A 16 10.66 3.11 33.78
C LEU A 16 10.05 3.26 35.19
N LEU A 17 10.67 2.63 36.19
CA LEU A 17 10.21 2.73 37.59
C LEU A 17 10.37 4.14 38.19
N LYS A 18 11.36 4.91 37.75
CA LYS A 18 11.51 6.32 38.16
C LYS A 18 10.45 7.23 37.55
N TRP A 19 9.99 6.94 36.33
CA TRP A 19 8.95 7.71 35.67
C TRP A 19 7.54 7.34 36.17
N SER A 20 7.29 6.07 36.49
CA SER A 20 6.00 5.66 37.07
C SER A 20 5.79 6.19 38.49
N GLY A 21 6.87 6.48 39.23
CA GLY A 21 6.81 7.14 40.54
C GLY A 21 6.46 8.64 40.52
N CYS A 22 6.48 9.29 39.36
CA CYS A 22 6.13 10.71 39.22
C CYS A 22 4.65 10.95 38.84
N ILE A 23 3.88 9.91 38.53
CA ILE A 23 2.50 10.06 38.05
C ILE A 23 1.45 9.97 39.18
N THR A 24 1.82 9.59 40.40
CA THR A 24 0.87 9.43 41.52
C THR A 24 0.85 10.57 42.55
N LEU A 25 1.44 11.74 42.29
CA LEU A 25 1.41 12.89 43.22
C LEU A 25 1.08 14.26 42.59
N ALA A 26 0.46 14.31 41.41
CA ALA A 26 -0.06 15.55 40.81
C ALA A 26 -1.59 15.63 40.76
N GLY A 27 -2.28 14.83 41.57
CA GLY A 27 -3.72 14.97 41.82
C GLY A 27 -4.03 16.06 42.84
N ALA A 28 -3.61 17.32 42.59
CA ALA A 28 -4.08 18.52 43.29
C ALA A 28 -3.40 19.80 42.76
N ALA A 29 -3.54 20.12 41.48
CA ALA A 29 -3.30 21.49 41.00
C ALA A 29 -4.03 21.71 39.66
N ARG A 30 -5.20 22.37 39.72
CA ARG A 30 -5.84 22.96 38.55
C ARG A 30 -4.95 24.11 38.05
N TRP A 31 -4.38 23.97 36.86
CA TRP A 31 -3.81 25.08 36.10
C TRP A 31 -4.29 24.97 34.64
N PRO A 32 -4.88 26.03 34.06
CA PRO A 32 -5.40 25.99 32.70
C PRO A 32 -4.23 26.27 31.75
N LEU A 33 -3.71 25.23 31.11
CA LEU A 33 -2.78 25.37 29.99
C LEU A 33 -3.33 24.54 28.84
N PHE A 34 -3.63 25.27 27.77
CA PHE A 34 -4.25 24.86 26.50
C PHE A 34 -5.77 24.75 26.53
N GLU A 35 -6.44 25.83 26.11
CA GLU A 35 -7.63 25.64 25.28
C GLU A 35 -7.21 24.80 24.07
N LEU A 36 -7.66 23.54 24.05
CA LEU A 36 -7.61 22.75 22.83
C LEU A 36 -8.38 23.55 21.78
N PRO A 37 -7.82 23.78 20.57
CA PRO A 37 -8.62 24.30 19.49
C PRO A 37 -9.84 23.40 19.37
N ALA A 38 -11.03 23.96 19.37
CA ALA A 38 -12.24 23.25 18.97
C ALA A 38 -12.10 22.94 17.48
N ALA A 39 -11.26 21.97 17.15
CA ALA A 39 -11.00 21.53 15.80
C ALA A 39 -12.33 20.98 15.28
N LYS A 40 -13.00 21.78 14.46
CA LYS A 40 -14.11 21.30 13.65
C LYS A 40 -13.51 20.58 12.46
N ALA A 41 -13.49 19.25 12.54
CA ALA A 41 -13.44 18.44 11.34
C ALA A 41 -14.79 18.61 10.63
N THR A 42 -14.81 19.33 9.52
CA THR A 42 -15.88 19.13 8.54
C THR A 42 -15.67 17.75 7.97
N VAL A 43 -16.57 16.83 8.29
CA VAL A 43 -16.72 15.58 7.53
C VAL A 43 -17.14 16.03 6.15
N ALA A 44 -16.19 16.18 5.23
CA ALA A 44 -16.53 16.10 3.83
C ALA A 44 -17.22 14.75 3.68
N ASP A 45 -18.46 14.74 3.23
CA ASP A 45 -19.23 13.51 2.95
C ASP A 45 -18.66 12.82 1.69
N GLN A 46 -17.34 12.65 1.67
CA GLN A 46 -16.63 11.80 0.74
C GLN A 46 -16.59 10.45 1.41
N LYS A 47 -17.32 9.50 0.84
CA LYS A 47 -17.33 8.10 1.29
C LYS A 47 -15.88 7.61 1.43
N PHE A 48 -15.42 7.46 2.67
CA PHE A 48 -14.05 7.03 2.99
C PHE A 48 -13.78 5.61 2.47
N ILE A 49 -14.83 4.80 2.34
CA ILE A 49 -14.80 3.44 1.82
C ILE A 49 -15.90 3.31 0.77
N ILE A 50 -15.55 2.71 -0.36
CA ILE A 50 -16.46 2.38 -1.44
C ILE A 50 -16.43 0.86 -1.57
N GLU A 51 -17.62 0.27 -1.55
CA GLU A 51 -17.79 -1.17 -1.61
C GLU A 51 -18.59 -1.54 -2.86
N GLY A 52 -18.08 -2.51 -3.61
CA GLY A 52 -18.83 -3.21 -4.64
C GLY A 52 -19.12 -4.62 -4.14
N VAL A 53 -20.40 -4.98 -4.02
CA VAL A 53 -20.83 -6.33 -3.68
C VAL A 53 -21.46 -7.00 -4.89
N GLY A 54 -20.91 -8.13 -5.33
CA GLY A 54 -21.55 -9.00 -6.33
C GLY A 54 -22.80 -9.63 -5.73
N GLN A 55 -23.99 -9.31 -6.25
CA GLN A 55 -25.27 -9.77 -5.71
C GLN A 55 -25.80 -11.06 -6.37
N THR A 56 -25.16 -11.53 -7.43
CA THR A 56 -25.57 -12.74 -8.18
C THR A 56 -24.37 -13.66 -8.36
N ASP A 57 -24.61 -14.97 -8.50
CA ASP A 57 -23.53 -15.96 -8.61
C ASP A 57 -22.63 -15.78 -9.85
N ASN A 58 -23.11 -15.06 -10.87
CA ASN A 58 -22.42 -14.82 -12.13
C ASN A 58 -22.06 -13.35 -12.35
N PHE A 59 -21.73 -12.61 -11.27
CA PHE A 59 -21.28 -11.24 -11.44
C PHE A 59 -19.95 -11.20 -12.22
N SER A 60 -19.81 -10.19 -13.08
CA SER A 60 -18.55 -9.89 -13.76
C SER A 60 -17.63 -9.12 -12.80
N VAL A 61 -16.43 -9.65 -12.53
CA VAL A 61 -15.41 -8.97 -11.71
C VAL A 61 -15.04 -7.62 -12.32
N LYS A 62 -14.99 -7.54 -13.66
CA LYS A 62 -14.76 -6.30 -14.40
C LYS A 62 -15.85 -5.27 -14.11
N ASP A 63 -17.12 -5.65 -14.24
CA ASP A 63 -18.25 -4.74 -14.01
C ASP A 63 -18.30 -4.27 -12.56
N LEU A 64 -17.97 -5.17 -11.61
CA LEU A 64 -17.90 -4.84 -10.20
C LEU A 64 -16.79 -3.82 -9.91
N THR A 65 -15.61 -4.03 -10.50
CA THR A 65 -14.47 -3.12 -10.39
C THR A 65 -14.82 -1.75 -10.97
N GLN A 66 -15.44 -1.72 -12.15
CA GLN A 66 -15.90 -0.48 -12.78
C GLN A 66 -16.87 0.29 -11.87
N LYS A 67 -17.88 -0.38 -11.29
CA LYS A 67 -18.83 0.24 -10.36
C LYS A 67 -18.16 0.84 -9.11
N VAL A 68 -17.09 0.20 -8.61
CA VAL A 68 -16.31 0.75 -7.49
C VAL A 68 -15.65 2.07 -7.90
N PHE A 69 -15.03 2.15 -9.08
CA PHE A 69 -14.45 3.41 -9.56
C PHE A 69 -15.51 4.46 -9.89
N GLU A 70 -16.64 4.08 -10.48
CA GLU A 70 -17.78 4.98 -10.75
C GLU A 70 -18.32 5.60 -9.45
N ALA A 71 -18.50 4.78 -8.40
CA ALA A 71 -18.90 5.25 -7.09
C ALA A 71 -17.84 6.17 -6.43
N ALA A 72 -16.59 6.11 -6.89
CA ALA A 72 -15.50 7.00 -6.49
C ALA A 72 -15.41 8.29 -7.33
N GLY A 73 -16.36 8.53 -8.24
CA GLY A 73 -16.37 9.67 -9.16
C GLY A 73 -15.79 9.36 -10.54
N GLY A 74 -15.47 8.09 -10.82
CA GLY A 74 -14.90 7.60 -12.08
C GLY A 74 -13.37 7.57 -12.09
N ILE A 75 -12.79 6.71 -12.92
CA ILE A 75 -11.33 6.56 -13.03
C ILE A 75 -10.62 7.87 -13.45
N GLY A 76 -11.30 8.73 -14.21
CA GLY A 76 -10.80 10.04 -14.64
C GLY A 76 -10.53 11.04 -13.51
N GLN A 77 -10.99 10.77 -12.28
CA GLN A 77 -10.61 11.56 -11.09
C GLN A 77 -9.17 11.26 -10.65
N PHE A 78 -8.66 10.07 -10.97
CA PHE A 78 -7.37 9.58 -10.52
C PHE A 78 -6.33 9.56 -11.64
N VAL A 79 -6.76 9.24 -12.87
CA VAL A 79 -5.90 9.10 -14.05
C VAL A 79 -6.26 10.15 -15.10
N SER A 80 -5.25 10.87 -15.57
CA SER A 80 -5.36 11.87 -16.63
C SER A 80 -4.78 11.36 -17.94
N LYS A 81 -5.25 11.94 -19.05
CA LYS A 81 -4.70 11.65 -20.38
C LYS A 81 -3.21 11.97 -20.41
N GLY A 82 -2.40 11.00 -20.81
CA GLY A 82 -0.95 11.15 -20.91
C GLY A 82 -0.17 10.56 -19.73
N ASP A 83 -0.82 10.23 -18.62
CA ASP A 83 -0.16 9.71 -17.42
C ASP A 83 0.55 8.37 -17.69
N VAL A 84 1.70 8.18 -17.05
CA VAL A 84 2.33 6.89 -16.81
C VAL A 84 1.80 6.35 -15.48
N VAL A 85 0.93 5.35 -15.56
CA VAL A 85 0.30 4.73 -14.40
C VAL A 85 1.01 3.44 -14.05
N VAL A 86 1.31 3.23 -12.77
CA VAL A 86 1.87 1.97 -12.27
C VAL A 86 0.91 1.31 -11.31
N ILE A 87 0.53 0.08 -11.62
CA ILE A 87 -0.30 -0.76 -10.76
C ILE A 87 0.63 -1.62 -9.91
N LYS A 88 0.48 -1.51 -8.59
CA LYS A 88 1.18 -2.33 -7.60
C LYS A 88 0.23 -3.42 -7.07
N PRO A 89 0.18 -4.60 -7.70
CA PRO A 89 -0.56 -5.73 -7.15
C PRO A 89 0.16 -6.32 -5.92
N ASN A 90 -0.41 -7.38 -5.35
CA ASN A 90 0.21 -8.26 -4.38
C ASN A 90 0.61 -9.54 -5.10
N ILE A 91 1.84 -9.63 -5.60
CA ILE A 91 2.38 -10.79 -6.34
C ILE A 91 3.75 -11.22 -5.82
N SER A 92 4.13 -10.81 -4.60
CA SER A 92 5.49 -11.02 -4.08
C SER A 92 5.85 -12.49 -3.80
N TRP A 93 4.87 -13.38 -3.70
CA TRP A 93 5.08 -14.82 -3.48
C TRP A 93 4.51 -15.62 -4.62
N ALA A 94 5.13 -16.75 -4.96
CA ALA A 94 4.72 -17.64 -6.03
C ALA A 94 3.46 -18.44 -5.66
N ARG A 95 2.31 -17.75 -5.65
CA ARG A 95 1.01 -18.32 -5.30
C ARG A 95 0.00 -18.12 -6.41
N PRO A 96 -0.80 -19.14 -6.76
CA PRO A 96 -1.88 -18.97 -7.72
C PRO A 96 -3.02 -18.14 -7.15
N ALA A 97 -3.70 -17.38 -8.01
CA ALA A 97 -4.79 -16.47 -7.63
C ALA A 97 -5.92 -17.15 -6.84
N LYS A 98 -6.22 -18.42 -7.14
CA LYS A 98 -7.23 -19.22 -6.42
C LYS A 98 -6.97 -19.39 -4.92
N MET A 99 -5.74 -19.14 -4.45
CA MET A 99 -5.40 -19.20 -3.02
C MET A 99 -5.68 -17.88 -2.29
N ALA A 100 -6.17 -16.83 -2.98
CA ALA A 100 -6.37 -15.49 -2.43
C ALA A 100 -5.13 -14.90 -1.73
N ALA A 101 -3.94 -15.42 -2.06
CA ALA A 101 -2.66 -14.93 -1.55
C ALA A 101 -2.07 -13.81 -2.43
N THR A 102 -2.55 -13.69 -3.67
CA THR A 102 -2.13 -12.72 -4.69
C THR A 102 -3.36 -11.99 -5.23
N THR A 103 -3.16 -10.80 -5.78
CA THR A 103 -4.21 -10.03 -6.47
C THR A 103 -4.88 -10.88 -7.54
N ASN A 104 -6.21 -10.82 -7.61
CA ASN A 104 -6.99 -11.51 -8.63
C ASN A 104 -6.68 -10.92 -10.02
N PRO A 105 -6.32 -11.74 -11.02
CA PRO A 105 -5.95 -11.26 -12.35
C PRO A 105 -7.10 -10.55 -13.09
N GLU A 106 -8.36 -10.90 -12.84
CA GLU A 106 -9.52 -10.21 -13.44
C GLU A 106 -9.67 -8.79 -12.89
N VAL A 107 -9.41 -8.59 -11.60
CA VAL A 107 -9.39 -7.23 -10.99
C VAL A 107 -8.22 -6.43 -11.55
N LEU A 108 -7.03 -7.06 -11.63
CA LEU A 108 -5.84 -6.42 -12.21
C LEU A 108 -6.10 -5.96 -13.65
N GLN A 109 -6.67 -6.85 -14.48
CA GLN A 109 -7.03 -6.54 -15.86
C GLN A 109 -8.04 -5.39 -15.93
N ALA A 110 -9.12 -5.44 -15.16
CA ALA A 110 -10.15 -4.40 -15.16
C ALA A 110 -9.57 -3.02 -14.77
N VAL A 111 -8.70 -2.95 -13.77
CA VAL A 111 -8.03 -1.69 -13.37
C VAL A 111 -7.13 -1.16 -14.48
N ILE A 112 -6.37 -2.03 -15.16
CA ILE A 112 -5.50 -1.64 -16.27
C ILE A 112 -6.33 -1.05 -17.42
N GLU A 113 -7.40 -1.74 -17.82
CA GLU A 113 -8.30 -1.30 -18.90
C GLU A 113 -8.94 0.06 -18.56
N LEU A 114 -9.41 0.25 -17.32
CA LEU A 114 -9.94 1.55 -16.87
C LEU A 114 -8.90 2.67 -16.98
N CYS A 115 -7.64 2.40 -16.63
CA CYS A 115 -6.56 3.39 -16.77
C CYS A 115 -6.29 3.74 -18.25
N GLN A 116 -6.31 2.74 -19.14
CA GLN A 116 -6.14 2.92 -20.58
C GLN A 116 -7.32 3.71 -21.18
N GLU A 117 -8.56 3.40 -20.79
CA GLU A 117 -9.77 4.12 -21.17
C GLU A 117 -9.75 5.59 -20.71
N ALA A 118 -9.17 5.86 -19.53
CA ALA A 118 -8.92 7.23 -19.05
C ALA A 118 -7.87 8.00 -19.88
N GLY A 119 -7.16 7.32 -20.78
CA GLY A 119 -6.16 7.91 -21.66
C GLY A 119 -4.73 7.87 -21.12
N ALA A 120 -4.42 6.98 -20.17
CA ALA A 120 -3.04 6.75 -19.74
C ALA A 120 -2.15 6.42 -20.94
N LYS A 121 -1.00 7.08 -21.03
CA LYS A 121 -0.03 6.84 -22.12
C LYS A 121 0.66 5.48 -21.96
N LYS A 122 0.90 5.08 -20.72
CA LYS A 122 1.52 3.80 -20.38
C LYS A 122 0.94 3.29 -19.08
N VAL A 123 0.62 2.00 -19.03
CA VAL A 123 0.27 1.30 -17.80
C VAL A 123 1.32 0.23 -17.54
N ARG A 124 1.87 0.19 -16.33
CA ARG A 124 2.86 -0.81 -15.92
C ARG A 124 2.35 -1.63 -14.76
N ILE A 125 2.78 -2.88 -14.68
CA ILE A 125 2.61 -3.75 -13.52
C ILE A 125 3.99 -3.86 -12.87
N ALA A 126 4.10 -3.46 -11.60
CA ALA A 126 5.36 -3.48 -10.89
C ALA A 126 5.16 -3.98 -9.45
N ASP A 127 5.92 -4.99 -9.04
CA ASP A 127 6.01 -5.48 -7.67
C ASP A 127 7.42 -6.04 -7.45
N ASN A 128 8.09 -5.62 -6.38
CA ASN A 128 9.34 -6.22 -5.95
C ASN A 128 9.04 -7.57 -5.27
N THR A 129 9.24 -8.67 -6.00
CA THR A 129 8.90 -10.01 -5.53
C THR A 129 9.94 -10.56 -4.56
N ILE A 130 9.51 -11.50 -3.72
CA ILE A 130 10.39 -12.27 -2.82
C ILE A 130 10.83 -13.56 -3.51
N ASP A 131 9.88 -14.30 -4.08
CA ASP A 131 10.18 -15.45 -4.94
C ASP A 131 10.60 -14.98 -6.34
N ASP A 132 11.08 -15.91 -7.18
CA ASP A 132 11.43 -15.65 -8.59
C ASP A 132 10.30 -14.90 -9.32
N ALA A 133 10.60 -13.73 -9.86
CA ALA A 133 9.61 -12.82 -10.41
C ALA A 133 8.86 -13.42 -11.59
N LYS A 134 9.56 -14.08 -12.51
CA LYS A 134 8.95 -14.71 -13.69
C LYS A 134 7.98 -15.81 -13.28
N PHE A 135 8.34 -16.60 -12.28
CA PHE A 135 7.46 -17.62 -11.74
C PHE A 135 6.24 -17.01 -11.02
N CYS A 136 6.44 -15.97 -10.20
CA CYS A 136 5.36 -15.20 -9.58
C CYS A 136 4.38 -14.65 -10.62
N PHE A 137 4.89 -14.04 -11.69
CA PHE A 137 4.07 -13.45 -12.75
C PHE A 137 3.28 -14.50 -13.53
N SER A 138 3.88 -15.66 -13.77
CA SER A 138 3.22 -16.79 -14.42
C SER A 138 2.11 -17.37 -13.55
N VAL A 139 2.42 -17.73 -12.30
CA VAL A 139 1.46 -18.42 -11.43
C VAL A 139 0.31 -17.53 -10.95
N SER A 140 0.55 -16.23 -10.79
CA SER A 140 -0.47 -15.25 -10.42
C SER A 140 -1.42 -14.89 -11.58
N GLY A 141 -1.01 -15.15 -12.83
CA GLY A 141 -1.71 -14.72 -14.04
C GLY A 141 -1.37 -13.31 -14.51
N ALA A 142 -0.49 -12.58 -13.80
CA ALA A 142 -0.08 -11.23 -14.19
C ALA A 142 0.60 -11.19 -15.57
N ALA A 143 1.35 -12.24 -15.92
CA ALA A 143 1.98 -12.37 -17.23
C ALA A 143 0.94 -12.45 -18.37
N ASP A 144 -0.18 -13.15 -18.15
CA ASP A 144 -1.23 -13.27 -19.15
C ASP A 144 -2.08 -11.99 -19.24
N VAL A 145 -2.35 -11.34 -18.11
CA VAL A 145 -2.98 -10.01 -18.08
C VAL A 145 -2.14 -8.98 -18.85
N SER A 146 -0.81 -8.98 -18.65
CA SER A 146 0.12 -8.11 -19.38
C SER A 146 0.04 -8.34 -20.89
N LYS A 147 0.05 -9.60 -21.35
CA LYS A 147 -0.10 -9.93 -22.79
C LYS A 147 -1.44 -9.46 -23.35
N THR A 148 -2.54 -9.67 -22.63
CA THR A 148 -3.90 -9.35 -23.07
C THR A 148 -4.12 -7.84 -23.18
N THR A 149 -3.65 -7.08 -22.19
CA THR A 149 -3.89 -5.63 -22.08
C THR A 149 -2.80 -4.79 -22.75
N GLY A 150 -1.64 -5.37 -23.03
CA GLY A 150 -0.45 -4.64 -23.47
C GLY A 150 0.22 -3.82 -22.37
N ALA A 151 -0.18 -3.97 -21.10
CA ALA A 151 0.51 -3.33 -19.98
C ALA A 151 1.93 -3.86 -19.82
N GLU A 152 2.89 -2.98 -19.53
CA GLU A 152 4.29 -3.35 -19.37
C GLU A 152 4.50 -4.03 -18.01
N LEU A 153 4.91 -5.29 -18.03
CA LEU A 153 5.28 -6.03 -16.83
C LEU A 153 6.76 -5.80 -16.52
N ILE A 154 7.05 -5.15 -15.39
CA ILE A 154 8.42 -4.81 -14.99
C ILE A 154 9.03 -5.97 -14.22
N ASP A 155 10.12 -6.52 -14.75
CA ASP A 155 10.96 -7.50 -14.03
C ASP A 155 11.75 -6.75 -12.94
N PRO A 156 11.57 -7.07 -11.64
CA PRO A 156 12.32 -6.43 -10.57
C PRO A 156 13.80 -6.76 -10.68
N ASP A 157 14.63 -5.72 -10.58
CA ASP A 157 16.08 -5.82 -10.64
C ASP A 157 16.72 -4.85 -9.65
N SER A 158 17.90 -5.20 -9.15
CA SER A 158 18.65 -4.36 -8.21
C SER A 158 19.00 -2.97 -8.75
N SER A 159 19.15 -2.81 -10.07
CA SER A 159 19.36 -1.51 -10.73
C SER A 159 18.13 -0.60 -10.69
N LEU A 160 16.95 -1.15 -10.44
CA LEU A 160 15.70 -0.41 -10.24
C LEU A 160 15.48 -0.04 -8.78
N MET A 161 16.45 -0.29 -7.90
CA MET A 161 16.42 0.13 -6.51
C MET A 161 17.31 1.35 -6.30
N ARG A 162 16.81 2.30 -5.53
CA ARG A 162 17.54 3.52 -5.15
C ARG A 162 17.48 3.70 -3.66
N GLU A 163 18.63 3.91 -3.03
CA GLU A 163 18.64 4.42 -1.67
C GLU A 163 18.00 5.82 -1.67
N MET A 164 16.92 5.99 -0.90
CA MET A 164 16.20 7.25 -0.76
C MET A 164 16.10 7.64 0.71
N ASN A 165 16.31 8.93 1.00
CA ASN A 165 16.03 9.49 2.31
C ASN A 165 14.50 9.56 2.52
N LEU A 166 14.00 8.74 3.44
CA LEU A 166 12.59 8.60 3.81
C LEU A 166 12.15 9.63 4.85
N GLN A 167 13.09 10.40 5.42
CA GLN A 167 12.85 11.37 6.49
C GLN A 167 12.16 10.74 7.72
N GLY A 168 12.42 9.45 7.97
CA GLY A 168 11.79 8.70 9.05
C GLY A 168 12.56 8.78 10.37
N ASP A 169 11.84 8.81 11.50
CA ASP A 169 12.44 8.88 12.85
C ASP A 169 13.30 7.66 13.22
N ARG A 170 12.98 6.48 12.65
CA ARG A 170 13.67 5.20 12.93
C ARG A 170 14.39 4.62 11.74
N LEU A 171 14.01 5.05 10.54
CA LEU A 171 14.53 4.58 9.27
C LEU A 171 14.75 5.80 8.39
N GLU A 172 15.98 6.29 8.35
CA GLU A 172 16.33 7.52 7.65
C GLU A 172 16.38 7.30 6.13
N ALA A 173 17.00 6.21 5.68
CA ALA A 173 17.10 5.87 4.27
C ALA A 173 16.89 4.39 4.03
N TRP A 174 16.37 4.04 2.86
CA TRP A 174 16.13 2.65 2.46
C TRP A 174 16.12 2.48 0.94
N PRO A 175 16.40 1.26 0.41
CA PRO A 175 16.20 0.97 -1.01
C PRO A 175 14.71 1.03 -1.40
N VAL A 176 14.36 1.92 -2.31
CA VAL A 176 13.00 2.11 -2.84
C VAL A 176 12.96 1.72 -4.31
N TYR A 177 11.89 1.05 -4.69
CA TYR A 177 11.67 0.54 -6.04
C TYR A 177 11.22 1.65 -7.00
N LEU A 178 12.12 2.04 -7.90
CA LEU A 178 11.98 3.20 -8.79
C LEU A 178 10.72 3.23 -9.64
N PRO A 179 10.23 2.12 -10.22
CA PRO A 179 9.02 2.14 -11.04
C PRO A 179 7.80 2.74 -10.34
N LEU A 180 7.72 2.65 -9.01
CA LEU A 180 6.62 3.21 -8.23
C LEU A 180 6.83 4.70 -7.92
N VAL A 181 8.06 5.18 -7.84
CA VAL A 181 8.37 6.58 -7.51
C VAL A 181 8.34 7.45 -8.76
N GLU A 182 8.76 6.92 -9.90
CA GLU A 182 8.84 7.64 -11.18
C GLU A 182 7.52 7.69 -11.95
N ALA A 183 6.47 7.07 -11.42
CA ALA A 183 5.14 7.08 -12.02
C ALA A 183 4.43 8.42 -11.79
N ASP A 184 3.62 8.84 -12.76
CA ASP A 184 2.71 9.97 -12.55
C ASP A 184 1.60 9.61 -11.56
N LYS A 185 1.14 8.34 -11.64
CA LYS A 185 0.11 7.76 -10.76
C LYS A 185 0.50 6.37 -10.32
N VAL A 186 0.24 6.06 -9.05
CA VAL A 186 0.38 4.71 -8.50
C VAL A 186 -0.96 4.24 -7.97
N ILE A 187 -1.40 3.06 -8.41
CA ILE A 187 -2.58 2.39 -7.87
C ILE A 187 -2.11 1.14 -7.11
N ASN A 188 -2.25 1.19 -5.79
CA ASN A 188 -1.97 0.07 -4.90
C ASN A 188 -3.18 -0.89 -4.87
N LEU A 189 -2.98 -2.14 -5.27
CA LEU A 189 -4.05 -3.13 -5.44
C LEU A 189 -3.83 -4.35 -4.53
N PRO A 190 -4.05 -4.19 -3.21
CA PRO A 190 -3.80 -5.23 -2.21
C PRO A 190 -4.87 -6.34 -2.23
N VAL A 191 -4.62 -7.41 -1.46
CA VAL A 191 -5.62 -8.42 -1.12
C VAL A 191 -5.76 -8.49 0.40
N ALA A 192 -7.00 -8.62 0.87
CA ALA A 192 -7.30 -8.93 2.26
C ALA A 192 -7.10 -10.42 2.52
N LYS A 193 -6.10 -10.78 3.33
CA LYS A 193 -5.82 -12.16 3.76
C LYS A 193 -5.30 -12.18 5.19
N ASP A 194 -5.48 -13.32 5.85
CA ASP A 194 -4.89 -13.54 7.16
C ASP A 194 -3.36 -13.56 7.06
N HIS A 195 -2.69 -13.13 8.14
CA HIS A 195 -1.24 -13.15 8.20
C HIS A 195 -0.75 -13.33 9.63
N ILE A 196 0.10 -14.34 9.86
CA ILE A 196 0.58 -14.73 11.18
C ILE A 196 1.16 -13.58 12.03
N LEU A 197 1.88 -12.63 11.42
CA LEU A 197 2.50 -11.50 12.14
C LEU A 197 1.64 -10.23 12.26
N SER A 198 0.66 -10.03 11.38
CA SER A 198 -0.08 -8.75 11.31
C SER A 198 -1.59 -8.92 11.42
N SER A 199 -2.05 -10.16 11.67
CA SER A 199 -3.44 -10.63 11.67
C SER A 199 -4.13 -10.52 10.31
N LEU A 200 -4.05 -9.36 9.66
CA LEU A 200 -4.64 -9.07 8.35
C LEU A 200 -3.62 -8.36 7.45
N THR A 201 -3.76 -8.52 6.15
CA THR A 201 -3.06 -7.72 5.14
C THR A 201 -4.03 -6.77 4.46
N LEU A 202 -3.61 -5.53 4.18
CA LEU A 202 -4.38 -4.51 3.46
C LEU A 202 -3.40 -3.59 2.71
N GLY A 203 -3.87 -2.42 2.26
CA GLY A 203 -3.10 -1.46 1.46
C GLY A 203 -1.70 -1.15 2.02
N MET A 204 -1.59 -0.85 3.31
CA MET A 204 -0.29 -0.47 3.90
C MET A 204 0.76 -1.59 3.80
N LYS A 205 0.37 -2.85 4.02
CA LYS A 205 1.30 -3.98 3.96
C LYS A 205 1.74 -4.29 2.52
N ASN A 206 0.93 -3.94 1.51
CA ASN A 206 1.28 -4.22 0.12
C ASN A 206 2.48 -3.41 -0.38
N TRP A 207 2.83 -2.33 0.33
CA TRP A 207 4.01 -1.51 0.06
C TRP A 207 5.35 -2.20 0.40
N PHE A 208 5.35 -3.38 1.02
CA PHE A 208 6.58 -4.17 1.13
C PHE A 208 7.19 -4.50 -0.24
N GLY A 209 6.36 -4.67 -1.27
CA GLY A 209 6.84 -4.82 -2.66
C GLY A 209 7.24 -3.51 -3.34
N ALA A 210 7.34 -2.41 -2.60
CA ALA A 210 7.84 -1.11 -3.08
C ALA A 210 9.24 -0.78 -2.56
N ILE A 211 9.80 -1.66 -1.73
CA ILE A 211 11.09 -1.48 -1.09
C ILE A 211 11.94 -2.72 -1.31
N GLY A 212 13.26 -2.55 -1.35
CA GLY A 212 14.24 -3.63 -1.33
C GLY A 212 14.72 -3.94 0.08
N GLY A 213 15.80 -4.72 0.18
CA GLY A 213 16.46 -5.07 1.44
C GLY A 213 16.04 -6.41 2.02
#